data_AF-A0A0C2W4F9-F1
#
_entry.id   AF-A0A0C2W4F9-F1
#
_cell.length_a   1.000
_cell.length_b   1.000
_cell.length_c   1.000
_cell.angle_alpha   90.00
_cell.angle_beta   90.00
_cell.angle_gamma   90.00
#
_symmetry.space_group_name_H-M   'P 1'
#
loop_
_entity.id
_entity.type
_entity.pdbx_description
1 polymer ?
#
loop_
_entity_poly.entity_id
_entity_poly.type
_entity_poly.pdbx_seq_one_letter_code
_entity_poly.pdbx_strand_id
1 'polypeptide(L)'
;MEAQPYKKAIHLLYVPTLFCNMGCQYCYLGDETQVKIDTQKAIETLEYAIGEFTQKGYIPYNLSFHGGEVTALPSSTLEALFKIAKNYYRNHHPIIESFGYQHNPIHIKTNLYTFDKHYALCEQYGVSVSASIDLPLFLHEKYRVNREGGSTLEKILNNLKLLATYPHHKKISCVVTREHLEHIDAFVADINHLHYDIGLDMSRFNIMFGFDSLRNEEKFGGKIEGTQMLSDTQQVILYKALQESFRGTPLEEGFREHWFREFTPEYCCSASNCGNKFFLVQFDGEVYSCPRGQSSKAYRYGNIYQDTIERIIQKGYEQIASNENALGIDQECLTCHYFGYCNLGCTFVRSENQTHKSYTCALQKAIYQDNPSRYPPFAPDEVESHVRLYCYENKIAQLPRLTPHPKRLANITHELYEDKNALSSLIANDSVLQEIYSDRLFTLKLNGKSYPLASAILKTKQSVLFWEKDSSLVLTIDPKAFEVHCDTQNIVNNALHIMLLRDTTIVYGDEGRNKQEHLMDYTLYRGSLLGSTTHINGLWEFDLGAILRHHSHLLIDDVRNNLFVTTKTMREYHYTKQQKNAFYHIQAINLPFANIEFYAI
;
A
#
# COMPACT_ATOMS: atom_id res chain seq x y z
N MET A 1 4.77 32.34 -29.79
CA MET A 1 5.32 31.32 -28.88
C MET A 1 4.19 30.91 -27.96
N GLU A 2 3.63 29.71 -28.13
CA GLU A 2 2.68 29.15 -27.18
C GLU A 2 3.38 28.97 -25.83
N ALA A 3 2.76 29.42 -24.74
CA ALA A 3 3.31 29.29 -23.40
C ALA A 3 3.37 27.79 -23.05
N GLN A 4 4.58 27.29 -22.75
CA GLN A 4 4.76 25.92 -22.29
C GLN A 4 3.99 25.74 -20.96
N PRO A 5 3.13 24.70 -20.83
CA PRO A 5 2.33 24.52 -19.62
C PRO A 5 3.22 24.21 -18.42
N TYR A 6 2.89 24.78 -17.26
CA TYR A 6 3.55 24.48 -15.99
C TYR A 6 3.28 23.02 -15.58
N LYS A 7 4.33 22.33 -15.16
CA LYS A 7 4.34 20.90 -14.83
C LYS A 7 4.01 20.64 -13.36
N LYS A 8 4.59 21.41 -12.44
CA LYS A 8 4.54 21.14 -11.00
C LYS A 8 4.85 22.38 -10.17
N ALA A 9 4.15 22.54 -9.04
CA ALA A 9 4.53 23.50 -8.01
C ALA A 9 5.54 22.90 -7.03
N ILE A 10 6.53 23.69 -6.59
CA ILE A 10 7.60 23.27 -5.68
C ILE A 10 7.72 24.22 -4.50
N HIS A 11 8.18 23.69 -3.36
CA HIS A 11 8.59 24.51 -2.22
C HIS A 11 10.08 24.82 -2.34
N LEU A 12 10.42 26.09 -2.58
CA LEU A 12 11.80 26.52 -2.75
C LEU A 12 12.30 27.19 -1.46
N LEU A 13 13.23 26.51 -0.80
CA LEU A 13 13.98 27.06 0.32
C LEU A 13 15.26 27.68 -0.24
N TYR A 14 15.47 28.97 -0.05
CA TYR A 14 16.67 29.64 -0.53
C TYR A 14 17.60 29.97 0.63
N VAL A 15 18.87 29.61 0.49
CA VAL A 15 19.94 29.86 1.46
C VAL A 15 20.89 30.91 0.88
N PRO A 16 20.59 32.22 1.03
CA PRO A 16 21.43 33.30 0.52
C PRO A 16 22.79 33.39 1.20
N THR A 17 22.97 32.74 2.36
CA THR A 17 24.27 32.65 3.01
C THR A 17 24.35 31.44 3.93
N LEU A 18 25.52 30.80 3.98
CA LEU A 18 25.84 29.83 5.01
C LEU A 18 26.42 30.49 6.27
N PHE A 19 26.85 31.76 6.20
CA PHE A 19 27.37 32.49 7.35
C PHE A 19 26.35 32.56 8.49
N CYS A 20 26.77 32.25 9.72
CA CYS A 20 25.99 32.55 10.93
C CYS A 20 26.81 33.41 11.91
N ASN A 21 26.21 34.44 12.49
CA ASN A 21 26.85 35.27 13.53
C ASN A 21 26.87 34.60 14.93
N MET A 22 26.19 33.47 15.11
CA MET A 22 26.15 32.69 16.35
C MET A 22 26.91 31.37 16.23
N GLY A 23 27.32 30.82 17.37
CA GLY A 23 28.06 29.56 17.52
C GLY A 23 27.28 28.52 18.32
N CYS A 24 26.00 28.28 17.99
CA CYS A 24 25.13 27.41 18.78
C CYS A 24 25.74 26.01 18.98
N GLN A 25 25.72 25.50 20.22
CA GLN A 25 26.44 24.30 20.63
C GLN A 25 25.86 23.00 20.03
N TYR A 26 24.60 23.00 19.61
CA TYR A 26 23.93 21.87 18.95
C TYR A 26 23.73 22.06 17.43
N CYS A 27 24.34 23.09 16.83
CA CYS A 27 24.11 23.39 15.41
C CYS A 27 24.60 22.24 14.52
N TYR A 28 23.68 21.65 13.76
CA TYR A 28 23.97 20.54 12.83
C TYR A 28 24.75 20.96 11.58
N LEU A 29 24.97 22.26 11.36
CA LEU A 29 25.81 22.76 10.26
C LEU A 29 27.30 22.83 10.63
N GLY A 30 27.66 22.68 11.90
CA GLY A 30 29.06 22.72 12.34
C GLY A 30 29.81 23.95 11.81
N ASP A 31 30.96 23.72 11.17
CA ASP A 31 31.83 24.77 10.64
C ASP A 31 31.47 25.27 9.24
N GLU A 32 30.48 24.66 8.57
CA GLU A 32 29.91 25.20 7.33
C GLU A 32 29.32 26.60 7.54
N THR A 33 29.03 26.95 8.80
CA THR A 33 28.55 28.30 9.16
C THR A 33 29.60 29.40 9.05
N GLN A 34 30.86 29.07 8.78
CA GLN A 34 31.98 30.03 8.76
C GLN A 34 32.26 30.65 7.38
N VAL A 35 31.52 30.24 6.35
CA VAL A 35 31.65 30.76 4.99
C VAL A 35 31.44 32.27 4.95
N LYS A 36 32.28 32.99 4.19
CA LYS A 36 32.14 34.45 4.03
C LYS A 36 30.88 34.78 3.23
N ILE A 37 30.23 35.88 3.59
CA ILE A 37 29.08 36.39 2.86
C ILE A 37 29.52 36.90 1.48
N ASP A 38 28.91 36.38 0.43
CA ASP A 38 28.97 36.92 -0.93
C ASP A 38 27.61 37.49 -1.29
N THR A 39 27.47 38.82 -1.17
CA THR A 39 26.20 39.52 -1.37
C THR A 39 25.75 39.52 -2.82
N GLN A 40 26.70 39.59 -3.76
CA GLN A 40 26.38 39.63 -5.18
C GLN A 40 25.89 38.26 -5.62
N LYS A 41 26.63 37.21 -5.26
CA LYS A 41 26.26 35.85 -5.60
C LYS A 41 24.92 35.45 -5.00
N ALA A 42 24.62 35.84 -3.76
CA ALA A 42 23.32 35.61 -3.13
C ALA A 42 22.14 36.20 -3.93
N ILE A 43 22.31 37.37 -4.55
CA ILE A 43 21.25 38.00 -5.34
C ILE A 43 21.11 37.32 -6.70
N GLU A 44 22.23 37.16 -7.41
CA GLU A 44 22.28 36.57 -8.76
C GLU A 44 21.76 35.13 -8.78
N THR A 45 22.10 34.33 -7.77
CA THR A 45 21.67 32.93 -7.69
C THR A 45 20.18 32.79 -7.46
N LEU A 46 19.54 33.65 -6.65
CA LEU A 46 18.08 33.62 -6.48
C LEU A 46 17.36 33.94 -7.79
N GLU A 47 17.78 35.01 -8.46
CA GLU A 47 17.18 35.43 -9.73
C GLU A 47 17.33 34.34 -10.80
N TYR A 48 18.54 33.76 -10.91
CA TYR A 48 18.80 32.64 -11.79
C TYR A 48 17.94 31.41 -11.45
N ALA A 49 17.88 31.00 -10.18
CA ALA A 49 17.11 29.83 -9.76
C ALA A 49 15.62 29.97 -10.10
N ILE A 50 15.01 31.11 -9.77
CA ILE A 50 13.60 31.39 -10.10
C ILE A 50 13.39 31.36 -11.62
N GLY A 51 14.29 31.98 -12.38
CA GLY A 51 14.27 31.96 -13.85
C GLY A 51 14.31 30.55 -14.41
N GLU A 52 15.26 29.73 -13.98
CA GLU A 52 15.41 28.35 -14.45
C GLU A 52 14.20 27.48 -14.10
N PHE A 53 13.72 27.51 -12.85
CA PHE A 53 12.55 26.73 -12.45
C PHE A 53 11.34 27.12 -13.29
N THR A 54 11.03 28.41 -13.41
CA THR A 54 9.85 28.89 -14.14
C THR A 54 9.92 28.58 -15.62
N GLN A 55 11.08 28.76 -16.27
CA GLN A 55 11.28 28.43 -17.69
C GLN A 55 11.11 26.95 -17.98
N LYS A 56 11.44 26.06 -17.04
CA LYS A 56 11.24 24.60 -17.18
C LYS A 56 9.86 24.11 -16.77
N GLY A 57 8.96 25.03 -16.40
CA GLY A 57 7.58 24.74 -16.01
C GLY A 57 7.40 24.39 -14.53
N TYR A 58 8.36 24.70 -13.66
CA TYR A 58 8.26 24.48 -12.22
C TYR A 58 7.98 25.81 -11.50
N ILE A 59 6.96 25.81 -10.63
CA ILE A 59 6.49 27.03 -9.96
C ILE A 59 6.82 26.98 -8.47
N PRO A 60 7.78 27.79 -7.99
CA PRO A 60 7.95 28.04 -6.56
C PRO A 60 6.70 28.64 -5.90
N TYR A 61 5.87 27.83 -5.24
CA TYR A 61 4.67 28.35 -4.55
C TYR A 61 5.00 29.00 -3.20
N ASN A 62 6.17 28.69 -2.65
CA ASN A 62 6.70 29.29 -1.44
C ASN A 62 8.20 29.55 -1.59
N LEU A 63 8.58 30.80 -1.31
CA LEU A 63 9.94 31.30 -1.19
C LEU A 63 10.21 31.59 0.29
N SER A 64 10.98 30.71 0.91
CA SER A 64 11.41 30.85 2.30
C SER A 64 12.94 30.97 2.37
N PHE A 65 13.41 32.03 3.01
CA PHE A 65 14.82 32.30 3.19
C PHE A 65 15.32 31.65 4.48
N HIS A 66 16.26 30.72 4.32
CA HIS A 66 16.97 30.01 5.38
C HIS A 66 18.47 30.30 5.30
N GLY A 67 19.29 29.64 6.10
CA GLY A 67 20.75 29.67 5.95
C GLY A 67 21.45 29.46 7.27
N GLY A 68 22.69 29.95 7.36
CA GLY A 68 23.35 30.12 8.66
C GLY A 68 22.60 31.15 9.50
N GLU A 69 22.58 32.41 9.04
CA GLU A 69 21.72 33.47 9.56
C GLU A 69 21.35 34.47 8.47
N VAL A 70 20.06 34.54 8.12
CA VAL A 70 19.56 35.44 7.07
C VAL A 70 19.75 36.91 7.45
N THR A 71 19.49 37.27 8.71
CA THR A 71 19.61 38.67 9.17
C THR A 71 21.05 39.10 9.42
N ALA A 72 22.04 38.24 9.17
CA ALA A 72 23.44 38.63 9.13
C ALA A 72 23.80 39.36 7.83
N LEU A 73 22.98 39.20 6.78
CA LEU A 73 23.14 39.91 5.51
C LEU A 73 22.95 41.44 5.67
N PRO A 74 23.61 42.26 4.84
CA PRO A 74 23.32 43.69 4.76
C PRO A 74 21.85 43.96 4.37
N SER A 75 21.28 45.06 4.87
CA SER A 75 19.88 45.42 4.56
C SER A 75 19.66 45.61 3.07
N SER A 76 20.65 46.14 2.34
CA SER A 76 20.60 46.28 0.88
C SER A 76 20.50 44.94 0.16
N THR A 77 21.18 43.90 0.66
CA THR A 77 21.08 42.55 0.10
C THR A 77 19.71 41.94 0.37
N LEU A 78 19.20 42.06 1.60
CA LEU A 78 17.85 41.59 1.94
C LEU A 78 16.77 42.30 1.12
N GLU A 79 16.89 43.63 0.94
CA GLU A 79 15.96 44.41 0.13
C GLU A 79 15.94 43.92 -1.33
N ALA A 80 17.11 43.63 -1.90
CA ALA A 80 17.21 43.07 -3.25
C ALA A 80 16.52 41.69 -3.35
N LEU A 81 16.79 40.79 -2.39
CA LEU A 81 16.17 39.47 -2.34
C LEU A 81 14.64 39.56 -2.18
N PHE A 82 14.15 40.42 -1.29
CA PHE A 82 12.72 40.64 -1.09
C PHE A 82 12.06 41.28 -2.31
N LYS A 83 12.76 42.17 -3.01
CA LYS A 83 12.28 42.76 -4.27
C LYS A 83 12.14 41.70 -5.36
N ILE A 84 13.11 40.79 -5.50
CA ILE A 84 13.03 39.66 -6.42
C ILE A 84 11.82 38.79 -6.08
N ALA A 85 11.69 38.36 -4.81
CA ALA A 85 10.59 37.51 -4.37
C ALA A 85 9.21 38.18 -4.56
N LYS A 86 9.08 39.45 -4.20
CA LYS A 86 7.83 40.23 -4.38
C LYS A 86 7.44 40.36 -5.85
N ASN A 87 8.41 40.63 -6.73
CA ASN A 87 8.17 40.70 -8.18
C ASN A 87 7.76 39.33 -8.73
N TYR A 88 8.44 38.26 -8.31
CA TYR A 88 8.10 36.90 -8.70
C TYR A 88 6.65 36.57 -8.33
N TYR A 89 6.27 36.76 -7.06
CA TYR A 89 4.93 36.48 -6.57
C TYR A 89 3.86 37.28 -7.33
N ARG A 90 4.05 38.60 -7.49
CA ARG A 90 3.12 39.45 -8.26
C ARG A 90 2.83 38.92 -9.66
N ASN A 91 3.83 38.32 -10.31
CA ASN A 91 3.71 37.84 -11.68
C ASN A 91 3.16 36.40 -11.78
N HIS A 92 3.20 35.60 -10.70
CA HIS A 92 2.88 34.17 -10.74
C HIS A 92 1.73 33.74 -9.80
N HIS A 93 1.16 34.65 -9.00
CA HIS A 93 0.04 34.37 -8.09
C HIS A 93 -1.11 33.57 -8.73
N PRO A 94 -1.68 33.95 -9.90
CA PRO A 94 -2.77 33.18 -10.51
C PRO A 94 -2.38 31.73 -10.84
N ILE A 95 -1.12 31.53 -11.23
CA ILE A 95 -0.59 30.19 -11.53
C ILE A 95 -0.44 29.39 -10.24
N ILE A 96 0.10 29.99 -9.18
CA ILE A 96 0.23 29.35 -7.86
C ILE A 96 -1.15 28.91 -7.33
N GLU A 97 -2.16 29.77 -7.43
CA GLU A 97 -3.55 29.45 -7.05
C GLU A 97 -4.13 28.31 -7.88
N SER A 98 -3.81 28.23 -9.18
CA SER A 98 -4.26 27.14 -10.06
C SER A 98 -3.73 25.75 -9.63
N PHE A 99 -2.61 25.70 -8.90
CA PHE A 99 -2.09 24.49 -8.27
C PHE A 99 -2.67 24.22 -6.87
N GLY A 100 -3.62 25.04 -6.40
CA GLY A 100 -4.28 24.88 -5.10
C GLY A 100 -3.50 25.45 -3.91
N TYR A 101 -2.47 26.28 -4.15
CA TYR A 101 -1.69 26.91 -3.09
C TYR A 101 -2.17 28.33 -2.80
N GLN A 102 -2.19 28.71 -1.53
CA GLN A 102 -2.52 30.06 -1.09
C GLN A 102 -1.35 31.03 -1.30
N HIS A 103 -1.67 32.33 -1.39
CA HIS A 103 -0.68 33.40 -1.39
C HIS A 103 0.06 33.45 -0.05
N ASN A 104 1.31 33.01 -0.06
CA ASN A 104 2.18 33.06 1.11
C ASN A 104 3.02 34.35 1.10
N PRO A 105 3.23 34.99 2.26
CA PRO A 105 4.19 36.08 2.36
C PRO A 105 5.61 35.56 2.13
N ILE A 106 6.53 36.48 1.85
CA ILE A 106 7.97 36.21 1.93
C ILE A 106 8.28 35.74 3.35
N HIS A 107 9.00 34.64 3.53
CA HIS A 107 9.32 34.11 4.86
C HIS A 107 10.82 34.15 5.14
N ILE A 108 11.22 34.50 6.36
CA ILE A 108 12.61 34.37 6.84
C ILE A 108 12.68 33.50 8.09
N LYS A 109 13.74 32.68 8.17
CA LYS A 109 14.17 31.99 9.39
C LYS A 109 15.39 32.71 9.97
N THR A 110 15.30 33.14 11.23
CA THR A 110 16.35 33.92 11.90
C THR A 110 16.59 33.44 13.33
N ASN A 111 17.81 33.59 13.83
CA ASN A 111 18.20 33.49 15.23
C ASN A 111 17.78 34.72 16.05
N LEU A 112 17.19 35.74 15.41
CA LEU A 112 16.66 36.98 15.97
C LEU A 112 17.74 37.99 16.45
N TYR A 113 19.02 37.66 16.46
CA TYR A 113 20.07 38.50 17.07
C TYR A 113 20.23 39.89 16.43
N THR A 114 20.08 40.00 15.12
CA THR A 114 20.22 41.26 14.35
C THR A 114 18.90 41.75 13.77
N PHE A 115 17.77 41.26 14.27
CA PHE A 115 16.44 41.58 13.72
C PHE A 115 16.11 43.08 13.80
N ASP A 116 16.50 43.76 14.88
CA ASP A 116 16.31 45.20 15.09
C ASP A 116 16.82 46.05 13.93
N LYS A 117 18.00 45.70 13.38
CA LYS A 117 18.60 46.38 12.22
C LYS A 117 17.72 46.30 10.96
N HIS A 118 16.89 45.25 10.86
CA HIS A 118 16.11 44.93 9.67
C HIS A 118 14.60 45.07 9.86
N TYR A 119 14.13 45.49 11.04
CA TYR A 119 12.71 45.59 11.38
C TYR A 119 11.92 46.39 10.34
N ALA A 120 12.34 47.63 10.06
CA ALA A 120 11.64 48.52 9.14
C ALA A 120 11.57 47.94 7.71
N LEU A 121 12.64 47.27 7.26
CA LEU A 121 12.67 46.61 5.97
C LEU A 121 11.70 45.40 5.92
N CYS A 122 11.69 44.59 6.97
CA CYS A 122 10.77 43.45 7.06
C CYS A 122 9.30 43.93 7.04
N GLU A 123 9.02 45.00 7.79
CA GLU A 123 7.69 45.62 7.85
C GLU A 123 7.25 46.18 6.50
N GLN A 124 8.13 46.91 5.81
CA GLN A 124 7.89 47.46 4.47
C GLN A 124 7.50 46.38 3.45
N TYR A 125 8.08 45.18 3.56
CA TYR A 125 7.85 44.07 2.64
C TYR A 125 6.80 43.06 3.12
N GLY A 126 6.24 43.23 4.32
CA GLY A 126 5.26 42.29 4.88
C GLY A 126 5.85 40.90 5.15
N VAL A 127 7.12 40.84 5.56
CA VAL A 127 7.86 39.58 5.71
C VAL A 127 7.31 38.78 6.89
N SER A 128 7.07 37.49 6.70
CA SER A 128 6.80 36.58 7.81
C SER A 128 8.11 36.15 8.47
N VAL A 129 8.18 36.24 9.81
CA VAL A 129 9.38 35.97 10.59
C VAL A 129 9.22 34.70 11.43
N SER A 130 10.15 33.75 11.31
CA SER A 130 10.30 32.66 12.27
C SER A 130 11.59 32.83 13.07
N ALA A 131 11.46 33.06 14.37
CA ALA A 131 12.57 33.22 15.30
C ALA A 131 12.94 31.87 15.95
N SER A 132 14.24 31.57 16.05
CA SER A 132 14.76 30.39 16.75
C SER A 132 15.16 30.77 18.18
N ILE A 133 14.30 30.46 19.15
CA ILE A 133 14.46 30.80 20.57
C ILE A 133 14.24 29.53 21.38
N ASP A 134 15.29 29.09 22.07
CA ASP A 134 15.14 27.98 23.01
C ASP A 134 14.49 28.46 24.31
N LEU A 135 13.68 27.58 24.90
CA LEU A 135 13.08 27.75 26.20
C LEU A 135 13.51 26.55 27.06
N PRO A 136 13.73 26.72 28.37
CA PRO A 136 13.78 28.00 29.05
C PRO A 136 14.95 28.88 28.59
N LEU A 137 14.82 30.19 28.77
CA LEU A 137 15.73 31.23 28.27
C LEU A 137 17.14 31.10 28.84
N PHE A 138 17.32 30.49 30.01
CA PHE A 138 18.66 30.19 30.52
C PHE A 138 19.36 29.08 29.71
N LEU A 139 18.62 28.12 29.13
CA LEU A 139 19.20 27.15 28.18
C LEU A 139 19.49 27.80 26.82
N HIS A 140 18.70 28.79 26.42
CA HIS A 140 19.06 29.64 25.28
C HIS A 140 20.41 30.30 25.51
N GLU A 141 20.60 30.96 26.65
CA GLU A 141 21.86 31.60 27.01
C GLU A 141 23.03 30.62 27.01
N LYS A 142 22.83 29.44 27.59
CA LYS A 142 23.85 28.38 27.68
C LYS A 142 24.29 27.86 26.31
N TYR A 143 23.34 27.57 25.42
CA TYR A 143 23.62 26.84 24.18
C TYR A 143 23.66 27.68 22.91
N ARG A 144 22.98 28.82 22.88
CA ARG A 144 22.92 29.73 21.73
C ARG A 144 23.85 30.92 21.97
N VAL A 145 25.14 30.64 21.94
CA VAL A 145 26.21 31.61 22.15
C VAL A 145 26.63 32.33 20.88
N ASN A 146 27.33 33.46 21.00
CA ASN A 146 28.04 34.08 19.88
C ASN A 146 29.25 33.21 19.46
N ARG A 147 29.97 33.59 18.40
CA ARG A 147 31.14 32.82 17.92
C ARG A 147 32.31 32.73 18.90
N GLU A 148 32.38 33.67 19.85
CA GLU A 148 33.42 33.75 20.88
C GLU A 148 32.99 33.03 22.17
N GLY A 149 31.79 32.42 22.20
CA GLY A 149 31.24 31.73 23.37
C GLY A 149 30.49 32.64 24.36
N GLY A 150 30.32 33.93 24.05
CA GLY A 150 29.57 34.87 24.88
C GLY A 150 28.05 34.70 24.79
N SER A 151 27.35 35.06 25.85
CA SER A 151 25.87 35.08 25.91
C SER A 151 25.30 35.99 24.83
N THR A 152 24.14 35.58 24.27
CA THR A 152 23.35 36.40 23.35
C THR A 152 22.03 36.87 23.97
N LEU A 153 21.73 36.45 25.20
CA LEU A 153 20.38 36.53 25.77
C LEU A 153 19.86 37.97 25.87
N GLU A 154 20.68 38.91 26.34
CA GLU A 154 20.25 40.31 26.50
C GLU A 154 19.76 40.90 25.16
N LYS A 155 20.52 40.67 24.08
CA LYS A 155 20.15 41.15 22.74
C LYS A 155 18.88 40.46 22.24
N ILE A 156 18.76 39.16 22.49
CA ILE A 156 17.59 38.37 22.11
C ILE A 156 16.32 38.84 22.84
N LEU A 157 16.39 39.12 24.13
CA LEU A 157 15.27 39.64 24.92
C LEU A 157 14.77 40.99 24.38
N ASN A 158 15.69 41.88 24.00
CA ASN A 158 15.32 43.15 23.38
C ASN A 158 14.63 42.94 22.02
N ASN A 159 15.14 42.02 21.20
CA ASN A 159 14.55 41.73 19.90
C ASN A 159 13.24 40.91 20.00
N LEU A 160 13.01 40.15 21.07
CA LEU A 160 11.72 39.51 21.37
C LEU A 160 10.62 40.56 21.61
N LYS A 161 10.94 41.62 22.37
CA LYS A 161 10.01 42.75 22.58
C LYS A 161 9.69 43.47 21.26
N LEU A 162 10.68 43.68 20.40
CA LEU A 162 10.46 44.23 19.05
C LEU A 162 9.64 43.29 18.18
N LEU A 163 9.89 41.99 18.24
CA LEU A 163 9.11 41.00 17.49
C LEU A 163 7.65 40.98 17.96
N ALA A 164 7.37 41.18 19.25
CA ALA A 164 6.01 41.26 19.78
C ALA A 164 5.19 42.37 19.09
N THR A 165 5.80 43.55 18.88
CA THR A 165 5.16 44.69 18.22
C THR A 165 5.09 44.58 16.69
N TYR A 166 5.79 43.61 16.09
CA TYR A 166 5.83 43.44 14.64
C TYR A 166 4.43 43.06 14.08
N PRO A 167 3.88 43.80 13.09
CA PRO A 167 2.47 43.65 12.72
C PRO A 167 2.18 42.45 11.81
N HIS A 168 3.20 41.89 11.16
CA HIS A 168 3.04 40.78 10.22
C HIS A 168 3.24 39.42 10.89
N HIS A 169 3.01 38.34 10.13
CA HIS A 169 3.08 36.98 10.65
C HIS A 169 4.43 36.66 11.30
N LYS A 170 4.37 36.25 12.57
CA LYS A 170 5.52 35.89 13.38
C LYS A 170 5.28 34.57 14.10
N LYS A 171 6.35 33.80 14.30
CA LYS A 171 6.33 32.56 15.08
C LYS A 171 7.68 32.30 15.75
N ILE A 172 7.65 31.56 16.84
CA ILE A 172 8.85 31.11 17.55
C ILE A 172 9.02 29.61 17.35
N SER A 173 10.26 29.14 17.29
CA SER A 173 10.58 27.72 17.42
C SER A 173 11.69 27.47 18.44
N CYS A 174 11.56 26.40 19.21
CA CYS A 174 12.55 25.95 20.18
C CYS A 174 13.17 24.62 19.74
N VAL A 175 14.50 24.49 19.88
CA VAL A 175 15.16 23.18 19.76
C VAL A 175 15.25 22.57 21.15
N VAL A 176 14.65 21.41 21.33
CA VAL A 176 14.62 20.68 22.59
C VAL A 176 15.65 19.56 22.57
N THR A 177 16.52 19.57 23.58
CA THR A 177 17.60 18.58 23.81
C THR A 177 17.49 17.98 25.21
N ARG A 178 18.33 16.98 25.53
CA ARG A 178 18.24 16.19 26.76
C ARG A 178 18.05 17.03 28.05
N GLU A 179 18.80 18.12 28.22
CA GLU A 179 18.76 18.95 29.44
C GLU A 179 17.40 19.65 29.66
N HIS A 180 16.61 19.85 28.60
CA HIS A 180 15.29 20.47 28.72
C HIS A 180 14.32 19.66 29.59
N LEU A 181 14.50 18.34 29.67
CA LEU A 181 13.66 17.47 30.52
C LEU A 181 13.87 17.69 32.02
N GLU A 182 15.02 18.24 32.39
CA GLU A 182 15.34 18.56 33.78
C GLU A 182 14.65 19.88 34.22
N HIS A 183 14.06 20.61 33.26
CA HIS A 183 13.59 21.99 33.43
C HIS A 183 12.22 22.27 32.79
N ILE A 184 11.33 21.30 32.79
CA ILE A 184 10.00 21.42 32.16
C ILE A 184 9.17 22.56 32.79
N ASP A 185 9.21 22.74 34.11
CA ASP A 185 8.47 23.81 34.77
C ASP A 185 8.94 25.20 34.32
N ALA A 186 10.25 25.38 34.15
CA ALA A 186 10.83 26.62 33.62
C ALA A 186 10.47 26.81 32.14
N PHE A 187 10.44 25.73 31.35
CA PHE A 187 9.99 25.75 29.96
C PHE A 187 8.55 26.27 29.85
N VAL A 188 7.64 25.76 30.70
CA VAL A 188 6.23 26.19 30.78
C VAL A 188 6.14 27.64 31.24
N ALA A 189 6.91 28.03 32.26
CA ALA A 189 6.95 29.40 32.75
C ALA A 189 7.36 30.39 31.66
N ASP A 190 8.38 30.06 30.86
CA ASP A 190 8.85 30.94 29.79
C ASP A 190 7.88 31.01 28.60
N ILE A 191 7.15 29.94 28.28
CA ILE A 191 6.03 30.04 27.32
C ILE A 191 5.00 31.06 27.81
N ASN A 192 4.60 30.98 29.08
CA ASN A 192 3.64 31.90 29.67
C ASN A 192 4.19 33.33 29.72
N HIS A 193 5.47 33.52 30.06
CA HIS A 193 6.13 34.81 30.05
C HIS A 193 6.13 35.44 28.65
N LEU A 194 6.50 34.67 27.62
CA LEU A 194 6.47 35.15 26.24
C LEU A 194 5.05 35.53 25.80
N HIS A 195 4.06 34.72 26.19
CA HIS A 195 2.68 34.94 25.79
C HIS A 195 2.01 36.12 26.48
N TYR A 196 2.03 36.13 27.81
CA TYR A 196 1.27 37.07 28.62
C TYR A 196 2.05 38.35 28.93
N ASP A 197 3.36 38.27 29.13
CA ASP A 197 4.15 39.43 29.58
C ASP A 197 4.83 40.17 28.42
N ILE A 198 5.36 39.43 27.44
CA ILE A 198 5.98 40.03 26.24
C ILE A 198 4.95 40.32 25.14
N GLY A 199 3.85 39.55 25.08
CA GLY A 199 2.80 39.71 24.08
C GLY A 199 3.07 38.99 22.76
N LEU A 200 3.86 37.90 22.79
CA LEU A 200 4.07 37.03 21.64
C LEU A 200 3.01 35.92 21.63
N ASP A 201 2.26 35.79 20.54
CA ASP A 201 1.29 34.72 20.41
C ASP A 201 1.98 33.34 20.33
N MET A 202 1.97 32.62 21.46
CA MET A 202 2.56 31.29 21.58
C MET A 202 1.62 30.18 21.10
N SER A 203 0.40 30.49 20.62
CA SER A 203 -0.43 29.48 19.95
C SER A 203 0.24 28.97 18.67
N ARG A 204 1.07 29.81 18.02
CA ARG A 204 1.82 29.49 16.79
C ARG A 204 3.30 29.17 17.07
N PHE A 205 3.57 28.46 18.15
CA PHE A 205 4.90 27.99 18.54
C PHE A 205 5.23 26.62 17.92
N ASN A 206 6.51 26.37 17.63
CA ASN A 206 7.00 25.09 17.10
C ASN A 206 8.06 24.48 18.01
N ILE A 207 7.85 23.25 18.46
CA ILE A 207 8.85 22.44 19.15
C ILE A 207 9.54 21.54 18.12
N MET A 208 10.87 21.61 18.08
CA MET A 208 11.70 20.74 17.27
C MET A 208 12.62 19.96 18.21
N PHE A 209 12.81 18.66 18.00
CA PHE A 209 13.80 17.90 18.76
C PHE A 209 15.17 18.00 18.11
N GLY A 210 16.19 18.29 18.93
CA GLY A 210 17.58 18.14 18.55
C GLY A 210 17.90 16.69 18.22
N PHE A 211 18.90 16.48 17.36
CA PHE A 211 19.41 15.17 17.00
C PHE A 211 20.94 15.20 17.04
N ASP A 212 21.55 14.04 17.27
CA ASP A 212 23.01 13.96 17.26
C ASP A 212 23.49 14.08 15.81
N SER A 213 24.31 15.10 15.53
CA SER A 213 24.79 15.42 14.19
C SER A 213 26.28 15.20 14.07
N LEU A 214 26.70 14.51 13.01
CA LEU A 214 28.11 14.24 12.72
C LEU A 214 28.93 15.52 12.58
N ARG A 215 28.41 16.53 11.87
CA ARG A 215 29.10 17.83 11.71
C ARG A 215 29.25 18.60 13.02
N ASN A 216 28.28 18.45 13.92
CA ASN A 216 28.35 19.07 15.24
C ASN A 216 29.43 18.38 16.08
N GLU A 217 29.44 17.05 16.08
CA GLU A 217 30.43 16.24 16.79
C GLU A 217 31.85 16.49 16.27
N GLU A 218 32.04 16.57 14.95
CA GLU A 218 33.31 16.96 14.30
C GLU A 218 33.81 18.32 14.79
N LYS A 219 32.92 19.32 14.83
CA LYS A 219 33.28 20.68 15.26
C LYS A 219 33.74 20.75 16.71
N PHE A 220 33.04 20.05 17.60
CA PHE A 220 33.28 20.13 19.05
C PHE A 220 34.17 19.01 19.59
N GLY A 221 34.61 18.07 18.74
CA GLY A 221 35.41 16.92 19.14
C GLY A 221 34.64 15.91 20.00
N GLY A 222 33.32 15.89 19.91
CA GLY A 222 32.43 15.10 20.74
C GLY A 222 31.04 15.73 20.89
N LYS A 223 30.13 15.00 21.55
CA LYS A 223 28.79 15.51 21.88
C LYS A 223 28.86 16.45 23.09
N ILE A 224 28.26 17.63 22.96
CA ILE A 224 28.13 18.56 24.08
C ILE A 224 27.12 18.02 25.10
N GLU A 225 27.47 18.11 26.39
CA GLU A 225 26.60 17.64 27.46
C GLU A 225 25.27 18.41 27.52
N GLY A 226 24.17 17.67 27.57
CA GLY A 226 22.82 18.21 27.65
C GLY A 226 22.20 18.53 26.28
N THR A 227 23.00 18.55 25.21
CA THR A 227 22.50 18.76 23.84
C THR A 227 22.13 17.48 23.09
N GLN A 228 22.27 16.32 23.73
CA GLN A 228 22.00 15.04 23.09
C GLN A 228 20.53 14.90 22.66
N MET A 229 20.31 14.10 21.62
CA MET A 229 18.98 13.68 21.16
C MET A 229 18.19 13.01 22.30
N LEU A 230 16.92 13.38 22.47
CA LEU A 230 16.01 12.67 23.37
C LEU A 230 15.63 11.31 22.77
N SER A 231 15.49 10.29 23.61
CA SER A 231 14.78 9.07 23.21
C SER A 231 13.31 9.35 22.91
N ASP A 232 12.66 8.52 22.12
CA ASP A 232 11.25 8.67 21.79
C ASP A 232 10.34 8.65 23.03
N THR A 233 10.69 7.87 24.06
CA THR A 233 9.99 7.82 25.34
C THR A 233 10.17 9.12 26.14
N GLN A 234 11.38 9.68 26.13
CA GLN A 234 11.66 10.98 26.73
C GLN A 234 10.89 12.12 26.06
N GLN A 235 10.72 12.07 24.74
CA GLN A 235 9.87 13.03 24.02
C GLN A 235 8.40 12.93 24.46
N VAL A 236 7.89 11.72 24.73
CA VAL A 236 6.53 11.52 25.28
C VAL A 236 6.39 12.14 26.66
N ILE A 237 7.41 12.06 27.53
CA ILE A 237 7.39 12.70 28.86
C ILE A 237 7.17 14.20 28.71
N LEU A 238 7.94 14.86 27.85
CA LEU A 238 7.75 16.29 27.57
C LEU A 238 6.34 16.58 27.03
N TYR A 239 5.91 15.80 26.02
CA TYR A 239 4.60 15.98 25.39
C TYR A 239 3.46 15.92 26.40
N LYS A 240 3.46 14.91 27.29
CA LYS A 240 2.43 14.76 28.32
C LYS A 240 2.51 15.82 29.41
N ALA A 241 3.71 16.25 29.81
CA ALA A 241 3.86 17.33 30.77
C ALA A 241 3.33 18.67 30.23
N LEU A 242 3.63 18.99 28.96
CA LEU A 242 3.08 20.18 28.29
C LEU A 242 1.56 20.05 28.09
N GLN A 243 1.07 18.87 27.70
CA GLN A 243 -0.38 18.62 27.59
C GLN A 243 -1.10 18.94 28.90
N GLU A 244 -0.60 18.42 30.02
CA GLU A 244 -1.19 18.65 31.34
C GLU A 244 -1.11 20.13 31.74
N SER A 245 0.01 20.79 31.45
CA SER A 245 0.24 22.19 31.80
C SER A 245 -0.65 23.18 31.04
N PHE A 246 -1.00 22.86 29.78
CA PHE A 246 -1.74 23.77 28.91
C PHE A 246 -3.20 23.37 28.66
N ARG A 247 -3.65 22.20 29.15
CA ARG A 247 -5.06 21.79 29.08
C ARG A 247 -5.96 22.80 29.80
N GLY A 248 -7.01 23.25 29.12
CA GLY A 248 -7.96 24.25 29.62
C GLY A 248 -7.45 25.69 29.56
N THR A 249 -6.24 25.93 29.05
CA THR A 249 -5.67 27.29 28.90
C THR A 249 -5.95 27.84 27.49
N PRO A 250 -5.83 29.17 27.26
CA PRO A 250 -5.91 29.76 25.92
C PRO A 250 -4.91 29.19 24.90
N LEU A 251 -3.85 28.50 25.35
CA LEU A 251 -2.83 27.90 24.50
C LEU A 251 -3.10 26.43 24.17
N GLU A 252 -4.17 25.82 24.69
CA GLU A 252 -4.47 24.39 24.45
C GLU A 252 -4.60 24.06 22.96
N GLU A 253 -5.29 24.92 22.19
CA GLU A 253 -5.46 24.72 20.74
C GLU A 253 -4.11 24.78 20.01
N GLY A 254 -3.25 25.74 20.37
CA GLY A 254 -1.90 25.85 19.82
C GLY A 254 -1.05 24.62 20.12
N PHE A 255 -1.12 24.11 21.34
CA PHE A 255 -0.47 22.85 21.71
C PHE A 255 -0.96 21.68 20.84
N ARG A 256 -2.28 21.53 20.68
CA ARG A 256 -2.88 20.41 19.94
C ARG A 256 -2.57 20.46 18.44
N GLU A 257 -2.56 21.65 17.83
CA GLU A 257 -2.52 21.80 16.37
C GLU A 257 -1.16 22.25 15.81
N HIS A 258 -0.32 22.90 16.61
CA HIS A 258 0.85 23.63 16.08
C HIS A 258 2.18 23.20 16.70
N TRP A 259 2.25 23.00 18.01
CA TRP A 259 3.54 22.83 18.69
C TRP A 259 4.33 21.60 18.23
N PHE A 260 3.64 20.50 17.92
CA PHE A 260 4.24 19.25 17.45
C PHE A 260 3.95 18.94 15.98
N ARG A 261 3.52 19.93 15.20
CA ARG A 261 3.08 19.76 13.80
C ARG A 261 4.16 19.18 12.88
N GLU A 262 5.45 19.31 13.23
CA GLU A 262 6.53 18.67 12.48
C GLU A 262 6.43 17.13 12.46
N PHE A 263 5.81 16.53 13.47
CA PHE A 263 5.75 15.09 13.67
C PHE A 263 4.43 14.47 13.22
N THR A 264 3.56 15.24 12.56
CA THR A 264 2.27 14.78 12.03
C THR A 264 2.37 14.43 10.54
N PRO A 265 1.41 13.68 9.96
CA PRO A 265 1.49 13.15 8.59
C PRO A 265 1.56 14.21 7.48
N GLU A 266 1.16 15.44 7.78
CA GLU A 266 1.17 16.56 6.85
C GLU A 266 2.58 17.16 6.64
N TYR A 267 3.55 16.80 7.47
CA TYR A 267 4.92 17.31 7.39
C TYR A 267 5.86 16.36 6.63
N CYS A 268 6.99 16.87 6.13
CA CYS A 268 7.92 16.06 5.33
C CYS A 268 8.54 14.90 6.09
N CYS A 269 8.67 15.03 7.41
CA CYS A 269 9.22 14.00 8.29
C CYS A 269 8.35 12.74 8.28
N SER A 270 7.10 12.82 7.83
CA SER A 270 6.18 11.68 7.70
C SER A 270 5.86 11.33 6.25
N ALA A 271 6.56 11.93 5.28
CA ALA A 271 6.39 11.58 3.87
C ALA A 271 7.02 10.21 3.58
N SER A 272 6.34 9.39 2.78
CA SER A 272 6.89 8.12 2.28
C SER A 272 8.22 8.31 1.56
N ASN A 273 8.31 9.35 0.72
CA ASN A 273 9.56 9.85 0.15
C ASN A 273 9.58 11.38 0.21
N CYS A 274 10.48 11.94 1.03
CA CYS A 274 10.58 13.39 1.19
C CYS A 274 11.28 14.11 0.04
N GLY A 275 11.86 13.38 -0.94
CA GLY A 275 12.77 13.95 -1.93
C GLY A 275 12.15 14.85 -2.98
N ASN A 276 10.82 14.91 -3.00
CA ASN A 276 10.03 15.78 -3.86
C ASN A 276 9.27 16.89 -3.10
N LYS A 277 9.49 17.01 -1.78
CA LYS A 277 8.77 17.95 -0.91
C LYS A 277 9.42 19.34 -0.88
N PHE A 278 10.74 19.38 -0.78
CA PHE A 278 11.53 20.61 -0.67
C PHE A 278 12.69 20.60 -1.64
N PHE A 279 13.04 21.78 -2.13
CA PHE A 279 14.27 22.03 -2.86
C PHE A 279 14.99 23.16 -2.13
N LEU A 280 16.10 22.83 -1.47
CA LEU A 280 16.94 23.82 -0.82
C LEU A 280 18.06 24.22 -1.78
N VAL A 281 18.08 25.49 -2.19
CA VAL A 281 19.09 26.05 -3.08
C VAL A 281 19.99 26.99 -2.28
N GLN A 282 21.29 26.73 -2.29
CA GLN A 282 22.30 27.58 -1.64
C GLN A 282 22.78 28.70 -2.58
N PHE A 283 23.41 29.71 -2.00
CA PHE A 283 23.92 30.87 -2.74
C PHE A 283 24.95 30.51 -3.81
N ASP A 284 25.67 29.40 -3.68
CA ASP A 284 26.63 28.88 -4.67
C ASP A 284 25.97 28.01 -5.77
N GLY A 285 24.65 27.84 -5.70
CA GLY A 285 23.85 27.05 -6.64
C GLY A 285 23.69 25.58 -6.25
N GLU A 286 24.32 25.12 -5.16
CA GLU A 286 24.16 23.75 -4.68
C GLU A 286 22.70 23.50 -4.24
N VAL A 287 22.17 22.33 -4.61
CA VAL A 287 20.81 21.92 -4.28
C VAL A 287 20.83 20.73 -3.34
N TYR A 288 20.09 20.83 -2.23
CA TYR A 288 19.93 19.79 -1.22
C TYR A 288 18.46 19.51 -0.92
N SER A 289 18.22 18.39 -0.25
CA SER A 289 16.88 17.97 0.16
C SER A 289 16.13 18.97 1.04
N CYS A 290 16.78 19.51 2.07
CA CYS A 290 16.14 20.33 3.11
C CYS A 290 17.21 21.00 3.99
N PRO A 291 16.82 21.87 4.95
CA PRO A 291 17.76 22.53 5.85
C PRO A 291 18.62 21.56 6.65
N ARG A 292 18.10 20.40 7.08
CA ARG A 292 18.90 19.36 7.77
C ARG A 292 19.88 18.68 6.82
N GLY A 293 19.38 18.22 5.68
CA GLY A 293 20.15 17.49 4.67
C GLY A 293 21.30 18.29 4.05
N GLN A 294 21.28 19.62 4.12
CA GLN A 294 22.33 20.47 3.55
C GLN A 294 23.71 20.25 4.20
N SER A 295 23.77 19.64 5.39
CA SER A 295 25.05 19.33 6.07
C SER A 295 25.74 18.08 5.51
N SER A 296 25.09 17.30 4.65
CA SER A 296 25.59 16.02 4.13
C SER A 296 25.45 15.90 2.62
N LYS A 297 26.55 15.52 1.96
CA LYS A 297 26.56 15.24 0.51
C LYS A 297 25.65 14.06 0.12
N ALA A 298 25.31 13.17 1.06
CA ALA A 298 24.35 12.08 0.84
C ALA A 298 22.92 12.58 0.58
N TYR A 299 22.66 13.88 0.76
CA TYR A 299 21.37 14.53 0.56
C TYR A 299 21.43 15.66 -0.49
N ARG A 300 22.51 15.70 -1.28
CA ARG A 300 22.73 16.62 -2.39
C ARG A 300 21.99 16.15 -3.65
N TYR A 301 21.25 17.05 -4.29
CA TYR A 301 20.46 16.77 -5.50
C TYR A 301 21.14 17.23 -6.79
N GLY A 302 22.06 18.19 -6.73
CA GLY A 302 22.76 18.70 -7.91
C GLY A 302 23.25 20.13 -7.68
N ASN A 303 23.59 20.82 -8.77
CA ASN A 303 23.85 22.26 -8.78
C ASN A 303 23.03 22.92 -9.90
N ILE A 304 22.29 23.98 -9.59
CA ILE A 304 21.38 24.64 -10.54
C ILE A 304 22.09 25.20 -11.78
N TYR A 305 23.39 25.48 -11.69
CA TYR A 305 24.19 26.01 -12.81
C TYR A 305 24.75 24.92 -13.72
N GLN A 306 24.75 23.68 -13.28
CA GLN A 306 25.44 22.56 -13.94
C GLN A 306 24.46 21.49 -14.42
N ASP A 307 23.41 21.25 -13.63
CA ASP A 307 22.42 20.20 -13.86
C ASP A 307 21.10 20.79 -14.38
N THR A 308 20.37 20.03 -15.18
CA THR A 308 19.00 20.42 -15.57
C THR A 308 18.05 20.31 -14.38
N ILE A 309 17.02 21.16 -14.35
CA ILE A 309 15.98 21.13 -13.30
C ILE A 309 15.30 19.75 -13.23
N GLU A 310 15.00 19.13 -14.37
CA GLU A 310 14.44 17.77 -14.41
C GLU A 310 15.36 16.75 -13.75
N ARG A 311 16.68 16.85 -13.98
CA ARG A 311 17.65 15.95 -13.36
C ARG A 311 17.72 16.16 -11.86
N ILE A 312 17.73 17.41 -11.38
CA ILE A 312 17.75 17.76 -9.95
C ILE A 312 16.52 17.15 -9.25
N ILE A 313 15.34 17.30 -9.83
CA ILE A 313 14.08 16.77 -9.27
C ILE A 313 14.10 15.24 -9.23
N GLN A 314 14.48 14.60 -10.34
CA GLN A 314 14.59 13.14 -10.38
C GLN A 314 15.62 12.62 -9.38
N LYS A 315 16.79 13.26 -9.31
CA LYS A 315 17.86 12.91 -8.39
C LYS A 315 17.41 13.04 -6.94
N GLY A 316 16.57 14.03 -6.63
CA GLY A 316 16.00 14.21 -5.29
C GLY A 316 15.22 13.00 -4.81
N TYR A 317 14.30 12.51 -5.66
CA TYR A 317 13.54 11.29 -5.38
C TYR A 317 14.45 10.05 -5.26
N GLU A 318 15.36 9.87 -6.23
CA GLU A 318 16.28 8.73 -6.28
C GLU A 318 17.21 8.68 -5.05
N GLN A 319 17.70 9.84 -4.61
CA GLN A 319 18.63 9.93 -3.49
C GLN A 319 17.94 9.59 -2.17
N ILE A 320 16.74 10.12 -1.92
CA ILE A 320 15.98 9.76 -0.71
C ILE A 320 15.56 8.29 -0.72
N ALA A 321 15.10 7.78 -1.86
CA ALA A 321 14.78 6.36 -1.99
C ALA A 321 16.00 5.47 -1.69
N SER A 322 17.17 5.83 -2.22
CA SER A 322 18.42 5.12 -1.94
C SER A 322 18.81 5.18 -0.46
N ASN A 323 18.64 6.33 0.19
CA ASN A 323 18.96 6.50 1.60
C ASN A 323 18.00 5.68 2.49
N GLU A 324 16.70 5.67 2.19
CA GLU A 324 15.72 4.81 2.88
C GLU A 324 16.02 3.32 2.67
N ASN A 325 16.36 2.91 1.44
CA ASN A 325 16.72 1.53 1.17
C ASN A 325 17.95 1.07 1.96
N ALA A 326 18.95 1.94 2.13
CA ALA A 326 20.14 1.63 2.91
C ALA A 326 19.86 1.44 4.41
N LEU A 327 18.87 2.16 4.96
CA LEU A 327 18.48 2.06 6.37
C LEU A 327 17.59 0.85 6.67
N GLY A 328 16.82 0.38 5.68
CA GLY A 328 15.86 -0.70 5.88
C GLY A 328 14.70 -0.33 6.82
N ILE A 329 13.96 -1.35 7.26
CA ILE A 329 12.74 -1.20 8.07
C ILE A 329 12.81 -2.13 9.28
N ASP A 330 12.52 -1.57 10.46
CA ASP A 330 12.35 -2.35 11.68
C ASP A 330 11.12 -3.28 11.62
N GLN A 331 11.22 -4.50 12.14
CA GLN A 331 10.13 -5.50 12.09
C GLN A 331 8.84 -5.03 12.79
N GLU A 332 8.96 -4.21 13.85
CA GLU A 332 7.78 -3.66 14.53
C GLU A 332 6.98 -2.70 13.63
N CYS A 333 7.66 -2.04 12.68
CA CYS A 333 7.01 -1.09 11.79
C CYS A 333 6.11 -1.78 10.76
N LEU A 334 6.42 -3.05 10.44
CA LEU A 334 5.71 -3.85 9.45
C LEU A 334 4.29 -4.23 9.85
N THR A 335 4.02 -4.23 11.15
CA THR A 335 2.71 -4.53 11.74
C THR A 335 2.13 -3.34 12.51
N CYS A 336 2.76 -2.17 12.40
CA CYS A 336 2.34 -0.97 13.12
C CYS A 336 1.06 -0.38 12.49
N HIS A 337 -0.01 -0.32 13.28
CA HIS A 337 -1.30 0.28 12.89
C HIS A 337 -1.25 1.78 12.54
N TYR A 338 -0.11 2.45 12.72
CA TYR A 338 0.09 3.85 12.34
C TYR A 338 1.17 4.04 11.26
N PHE A 339 1.63 2.95 10.62
CA PHE A 339 2.72 3.02 9.64
C PHE A 339 2.41 4.00 8.50
N GLY A 340 1.20 3.99 7.94
CA GLY A 340 0.80 4.87 6.84
C GLY A 340 0.86 6.38 7.17
N TYR A 341 0.84 6.74 8.45
CA TYR A 341 0.98 8.11 8.95
C TYR A 341 2.43 8.47 9.28
N CYS A 342 3.19 7.54 9.85
CA CYS A 342 4.55 7.76 10.32
C CYS A 342 5.58 7.67 9.19
N ASN A 343 5.45 6.67 8.30
CA ASN A 343 6.39 6.36 7.21
C ASN A 343 7.87 6.35 7.65
N LEU A 344 8.14 5.86 8.87
CA LEU A 344 9.45 5.78 9.52
C LEU A 344 10.13 7.11 9.88
N GLY A 345 9.47 8.26 9.76
CA GLY A 345 10.06 9.52 10.20
C GLY A 345 11.12 10.08 9.24
N CYS A 346 11.90 11.06 9.72
CA CYS A 346 12.89 11.75 8.89
C CYS A 346 14.10 10.84 8.53
N THR A 347 14.27 10.54 7.24
CA THR A 347 15.41 9.77 6.69
C THR A 347 16.77 10.31 7.13
N PHE A 348 16.92 11.65 7.14
CA PHE A 348 18.18 12.31 7.52
C PHE A 348 18.56 12.04 8.97
N VAL A 349 17.64 12.26 9.90
CA VAL A 349 17.89 12.05 11.33
C VAL A 349 18.16 10.57 11.60
N ARG A 350 17.41 9.66 10.95
CA ARG A 350 17.65 8.22 11.02
C ARG A 350 19.04 7.83 10.54
N SER A 351 19.51 8.44 9.45
CA SER A 351 20.85 8.21 8.90
C SER A 351 21.96 8.70 9.82
N GLU A 352 21.85 9.89 10.39
CA GLU A 352 22.88 10.41 11.32
C GLU A 352 22.96 9.58 12.60
N ASN A 353 21.81 9.06 13.07
CA ASN A 353 21.70 8.35 14.35
C ASN A 353 21.66 6.81 14.21
N GLN A 354 21.78 6.30 12.99
CA GLN A 354 21.75 4.86 12.66
C GLN A 354 20.51 4.13 13.24
N THR A 355 19.32 4.69 13.03
CA THR A 355 18.06 4.12 13.54
C THR A 355 17.16 3.54 12.44
N HIS A 356 16.56 2.37 12.71
CA HIS A 356 15.70 1.64 11.76
C HIS A 356 14.21 1.97 11.88
N LYS A 357 13.85 2.80 12.87
CA LYS A 357 12.50 3.36 13.09
C LYS A 357 12.59 4.86 13.31
N SER A 358 11.45 5.55 13.25
CA SER A 358 11.37 6.98 13.56
C SER A 358 11.95 7.26 14.94
N TYR A 359 12.86 8.24 15.05
CA TYR A 359 13.38 8.71 16.34
C TYR A 359 12.30 9.39 17.22
N THR A 360 11.12 9.62 16.65
CA THR A 360 9.93 10.13 17.32
C THR A 360 8.79 9.10 17.39
N CYS A 361 9.08 7.80 17.21
CA CYS A 361 8.08 6.73 17.09
C CYS A 361 7.04 6.76 18.23
N ALA A 362 7.48 6.72 19.49
CA ALA A 362 6.57 6.75 20.64
C ALA A 362 5.78 8.09 20.73
N LEU A 363 6.42 9.21 20.44
CA LEU A 363 5.77 10.52 20.39
C LEU A 363 4.67 10.58 19.33
N GLN A 364 4.97 10.16 18.09
CA GLN A 364 4.01 10.14 17.00
C GLN A 364 2.81 9.25 17.34
N LYS A 365 3.05 8.06 17.92
CA LYS A 365 1.97 7.19 18.42
C LYS A 365 1.10 7.90 19.46
N ALA A 366 1.71 8.61 20.42
CA ALA A 366 0.97 9.36 21.43
C ALA A 366 0.12 10.49 20.81
N ILE A 367 0.67 11.24 19.85
CA ILE A 367 -0.07 12.29 19.11
C ILE A 367 -1.27 11.68 18.36
N TYR A 368 -1.09 10.54 17.70
CA TYR A 368 -2.17 9.87 16.96
C TYR A 368 -3.26 9.33 17.89
N GLN A 369 -2.87 8.71 19.00
CA GLN A 369 -3.79 8.19 20.01
C GLN A 369 -4.61 9.28 20.70
N ASP A 370 -4.02 10.46 20.89
CA ASP A 370 -4.73 11.61 21.46
C ASP A 370 -5.69 12.27 20.43
N ASN A 371 -5.60 11.91 19.15
CA ASN A 371 -6.43 12.45 18.05
C ASN A 371 -7.03 11.34 17.14
N PRO A 372 -7.81 10.40 17.70
CA PRO A 372 -8.26 9.21 16.97
C PRO A 372 -9.24 9.49 15.84
N SER A 373 -9.94 10.63 15.85
CA SER A 373 -10.82 11.07 14.75
C SER A 373 -10.02 11.50 13.52
N ARG A 374 -8.80 12.01 13.71
CA ARG A 374 -7.91 12.48 12.65
C ARG A 374 -6.97 11.37 12.18
N TYR A 375 -6.53 10.52 13.10
CA TYR A 375 -5.56 9.46 12.86
C TYR A 375 -6.05 8.10 13.39
N PRO A 376 -7.15 7.53 12.83
CA PRO A 376 -7.61 6.21 13.22
C PRO A 376 -6.56 5.12 12.93
N PRO A 377 -6.40 4.10 13.78
CA PRO A 377 -5.47 3.01 13.51
C PRO A 377 -5.91 2.19 12.29
N PHE A 378 -4.98 1.88 11.40
CA PHE A 378 -5.20 1.07 10.21
C PHE A 378 -5.45 -0.40 10.54
N ALA A 379 -6.32 -1.07 9.79
CA ALA A 379 -6.48 -2.52 9.85
C ALA A 379 -5.23 -3.26 9.31
N PRO A 380 -4.98 -4.53 9.68
CA PRO A 380 -3.78 -5.25 9.26
C PRO A 380 -3.53 -5.32 7.74
N ASP A 381 -4.59 -5.42 6.93
CA ASP A 381 -4.53 -5.43 5.47
C ASP A 381 -4.22 -4.04 4.87
N GLU A 382 -4.70 -2.96 5.51
CA GLU A 382 -4.32 -1.60 5.18
C GLU A 382 -2.85 -1.32 5.53
N VAL A 383 -2.38 -1.78 6.70
CA VAL A 383 -0.96 -1.71 7.09
C VAL A 383 -0.08 -2.39 6.05
N GLU A 384 -0.46 -3.61 5.64
CA GLU A 384 0.28 -4.34 4.61
C GLU A 384 0.35 -3.56 3.28
N SER A 385 -0.75 -2.93 2.88
CA SER A 385 -0.80 -2.10 1.67
C SER A 385 0.11 -0.89 1.76
N HIS A 386 0.10 -0.17 2.90
CA HIS A 386 0.97 0.97 3.14
C HIS A 386 2.45 0.60 3.18
N VAL A 387 2.81 -0.50 3.85
CA VAL A 387 4.20 -1.01 3.90
C VAL A 387 4.69 -1.37 2.50
N ARG A 388 3.86 -2.06 1.69
CA ARG A 388 4.21 -2.41 0.31
C ARG A 388 4.45 -1.18 -0.55
N LEU A 389 3.58 -0.16 -0.45
CA LEU A 389 3.74 1.10 -1.18
C LEU A 389 5.03 1.82 -0.78
N TYR A 390 5.29 1.94 0.52
CA TYR A 390 6.51 2.56 1.04
C TYR A 390 7.78 1.83 0.54
N CYS A 391 7.79 0.49 0.59
CA CYS A 391 8.89 -0.31 0.06
C CYS A 391 9.08 -0.10 -1.44
N TYR A 392 8.00 -0.03 -2.20
CA TYR A 392 8.05 0.22 -3.65
C TYR A 392 8.63 1.60 -3.97
N GLU A 393 8.09 2.65 -3.35
CA GLU A 393 8.51 4.03 -3.59
C GLU A 393 9.99 4.24 -3.25
N ASN A 394 10.47 3.58 -2.20
CA ASN A 394 11.85 3.66 -1.73
C ASN A 394 12.75 2.52 -2.21
N LYS A 395 12.31 1.72 -3.19
CA LYS A 395 13.10 0.64 -3.82
C LYS A 395 13.73 -0.32 -2.81
N ILE A 396 12.99 -0.65 -1.75
CA ILE A 396 13.46 -1.54 -0.69
C ILE A 396 13.49 -2.98 -1.22
N ALA A 397 14.71 -3.51 -1.39
CA ALA A 397 14.97 -4.74 -2.15
C ALA A 397 14.26 -5.99 -1.61
N GLN A 398 13.97 -6.03 -0.30
CA GLN A 398 13.24 -7.14 0.31
C GLN A 398 11.91 -6.61 0.83
N LEU A 399 10.82 -6.91 0.10
CA LEU A 399 9.49 -6.84 0.69
C LEU A 399 9.47 -7.84 1.85
N PRO A 400 9.28 -7.38 3.10
CA PRO A 400 9.06 -8.33 4.18
C PRO A 400 7.82 -9.16 3.83
N ARG A 401 7.90 -10.48 4.02
CA ARG A 401 6.72 -11.34 3.85
C ARG A 401 5.78 -11.05 5.01
N LEU A 402 4.73 -10.27 4.74
CA LEU A 402 3.78 -9.81 5.76
C LEU A 402 2.70 -10.86 6.09
N THR A 403 2.37 -11.72 5.12
CA THR A 403 1.38 -12.80 5.30
C THR A 403 1.82 -14.09 4.60
N PRO A 404 1.79 -15.25 5.28
CA PRO A 404 1.86 -16.54 4.61
C PRO A 404 0.66 -16.70 3.69
N HIS A 405 0.86 -17.15 2.44
CA HIS A 405 -0.29 -17.52 1.62
C HIS A 405 -1.09 -18.61 2.32
N PRO A 406 -2.43 -18.47 2.42
CA PRO A 406 -3.25 -19.61 2.82
C PRO A 406 -2.95 -20.78 1.87
N LYS A 407 -2.80 -21.99 2.42
CA LYS A 407 -2.60 -23.20 1.61
C LYS A 407 -3.73 -23.25 0.59
N ARG A 408 -3.41 -23.15 -0.70
CA ARG A 408 -4.40 -23.35 -1.77
C ARG A 408 -4.98 -24.75 -1.60
N LEU A 409 -6.28 -24.83 -1.37
CA LEU A 409 -7.01 -26.09 -1.24
C LEU A 409 -7.09 -26.84 -2.58
N ALA A 410 -6.98 -26.13 -3.71
CA ALA A 410 -6.93 -26.72 -5.06
C ALA A 410 -6.08 -25.87 -6.02
N ASN A 411 -5.44 -26.53 -7.00
CA ASN A 411 -4.73 -25.89 -8.10
C ASN A 411 -5.48 -26.17 -9.42
N ILE A 412 -6.56 -25.43 -9.65
CA ILE A 412 -7.38 -25.55 -10.86
C ILE A 412 -6.87 -24.54 -11.90
N THR A 413 -6.53 -25.00 -13.10
CA THR A 413 -6.14 -24.12 -14.23
C THR A 413 -7.36 -23.40 -14.79
N HIS A 414 -7.18 -22.16 -15.25
CA HIS A 414 -8.24 -21.40 -15.92
C HIS A 414 -8.73 -22.09 -17.21
N GLU A 415 -7.90 -22.93 -17.83
CA GLU A 415 -8.25 -23.69 -19.04
C GLU A 415 -9.47 -24.62 -18.85
N LEU A 416 -9.76 -25.04 -17.60
CA LEU A 416 -10.93 -25.87 -17.31
C LEU A 416 -12.25 -25.14 -17.62
N TYR A 417 -12.24 -23.80 -17.61
CA TYR A 417 -13.41 -22.95 -17.84
C TYR A 417 -13.53 -22.45 -19.29
N GLU A 418 -12.64 -22.88 -20.20
CA GLU A 418 -12.73 -22.52 -21.61
C GLU A 418 -13.79 -23.35 -22.35
N ASP A 419 -14.60 -22.72 -23.20
CA ASP A 419 -15.69 -23.37 -23.95
C ASP A 419 -15.23 -24.62 -24.73
N LYS A 420 -14.03 -24.59 -25.31
CA LYS A 420 -13.46 -25.72 -26.07
C LYS A 420 -13.26 -26.99 -25.22
N ASN A 421 -13.09 -26.81 -23.91
CA ASN A 421 -12.83 -27.87 -22.94
C ASN A 421 -14.10 -28.29 -22.18
N ALA A 422 -15.22 -27.57 -22.33
CA ALA A 422 -16.50 -27.96 -21.73
C ALA A 422 -16.98 -29.32 -22.27
N LEU A 423 -17.60 -30.13 -21.43
CA LEU A 423 -18.09 -31.47 -21.79
C LEU A 423 -19.01 -31.44 -23.02
N SER A 424 -19.88 -30.44 -23.13
CA SER A 424 -20.76 -30.24 -24.29
C SER A 424 -19.98 -30.09 -25.59
N SER A 425 -18.89 -29.33 -25.59
CA SER A 425 -18.02 -29.13 -26.75
C SER A 425 -17.21 -30.38 -27.07
N LEU A 426 -16.73 -31.09 -26.04
CA LEU A 426 -16.01 -32.35 -26.21
C LEU A 426 -16.90 -33.43 -26.83
N ILE A 427 -18.18 -33.49 -26.44
CA ILE A 427 -19.20 -34.37 -27.05
C ILE A 427 -19.50 -33.93 -28.48
N ALA A 428 -19.75 -32.63 -28.70
CA ALA A 428 -20.05 -32.11 -30.03
C ALA A 428 -18.94 -32.39 -31.07
N ASN A 429 -17.68 -32.45 -30.62
CA ASN A 429 -16.53 -32.71 -31.48
C ASN A 429 -16.18 -34.20 -31.65
N ASP A 430 -16.97 -35.12 -31.09
CA ASP A 430 -16.67 -36.56 -31.10
C ASP A 430 -17.94 -37.37 -31.39
N SER A 431 -18.02 -37.91 -32.62
CA SER A 431 -19.20 -38.64 -33.07
C SER A 431 -19.55 -39.87 -32.23
N VAL A 432 -18.56 -40.51 -31.61
CA VAL A 432 -18.81 -41.66 -30.72
C VAL A 432 -19.39 -41.18 -29.40
N LEU A 433 -18.87 -40.08 -28.84
CA LEU A 433 -19.44 -39.50 -27.63
C LEU A 433 -20.88 -39.01 -27.85
N GLN A 434 -21.21 -38.45 -29.02
CA GLN A 434 -22.58 -38.06 -29.34
C GLN A 434 -23.56 -39.23 -29.19
N GLU A 435 -23.17 -40.43 -29.64
CA GLU A 435 -23.98 -41.64 -29.50
C GLU A 435 -24.02 -42.16 -28.04
N ILE A 436 -22.88 -42.19 -27.34
CA ILE A 436 -22.80 -42.61 -25.92
C ILE A 436 -23.71 -41.76 -25.02
N TYR A 437 -23.79 -40.46 -25.29
CA TYR A 437 -24.60 -39.52 -24.53
C TYR A 437 -26.02 -39.33 -25.09
N SER A 438 -26.37 -40.02 -26.18
CA SER A 438 -27.69 -39.91 -26.80
C SER A 438 -28.77 -40.57 -25.94
N ASP A 439 -30.02 -40.11 -26.11
CA ASP A 439 -31.21 -40.66 -25.48
C ASP A 439 -32.03 -41.58 -26.40
N ARG A 440 -31.45 -41.97 -27.54
CA ARG A 440 -32.17 -42.63 -28.64
C ARG A 440 -31.94 -44.14 -28.71
N LEU A 441 -30.81 -44.61 -28.18
CA LEU A 441 -30.38 -46.00 -28.34
C LEU A 441 -31.11 -46.97 -27.43
N PHE A 442 -31.62 -46.50 -26.29
CA PHE A 442 -32.24 -47.34 -25.28
C PHE A 442 -33.51 -46.69 -24.72
N THR A 443 -34.57 -47.47 -24.61
CA THR A 443 -35.85 -47.05 -24.03
C THR A 443 -36.37 -48.13 -23.10
N LEU A 444 -36.81 -47.77 -21.91
CA LEU A 444 -37.42 -48.69 -20.96
C LEU A 444 -38.95 -48.60 -21.05
N LYS A 445 -39.63 -49.73 -21.19
CA LYS A 445 -41.09 -49.82 -21.16
C LYS A 445 -41.53 -50.45 -19.83
N LEU A 446 -42.27 -49.68 -19.03
CA LEU A 446 -42.89 -50.15 -17.79
C LEU A 446 -44.41 -50.18 -17.98
N ASN A 447 -45.01 -51.37 -17.91
CA ASN A 447 -46.44 -51.59 -18.13
C ASN A 447 -46.95 -50.94 -19.44
N GLY A 448 -46.15 -51.05 -20.49
CA GLY A 448 -46.45 -50.49 -21.83
C GLY A 448 -46.12 -49.00 -22.02
N LYS A 449 -45.78 -48.26 -20.95
CA LYS A 449 -45.38 -46.85 -21.05
C LYS A 449 -43.87 -46.72 -21.25
N SER A 450 -43.47 -45.97 -22.28
CA SER A 450 -42.06 -45.79 -22.69
C SER A 450 -41.36 -44.64 -21.95
N TYR A 451 -40.11 -44.89 -21.57
CA TYR A 451 -39.21 -43.96 -20.91
C TYR A 451 -37.84 -44.01 -21.60
N PRO A 452 -37.48 -43.00 -22.41
CA PRO A 452 -36.14 -42.90 -23.00
C PRO A 452 -35.08 -42.86 -21.89
N LEU A 453 -34.01 -43.64 -22.05
CA LEU A 453 -32.87 -43.60 -21.13
C LEU A 453 -31.90 -42.52 -21.59
N ALA A 454 -31.44 -41.68 -20.67
CA ALA A 454 -30.55 -40.56 -20.97
C ALA A 454 -29.33 -40.57 -20.06
N SER A 455 -28.24 -39.93 -20.49
CA SER A 455 -27.03 -39.81 -19.68
C SER A 455 -27.31 -39.21 -18.31
N ALA A 456 -26.83 -39.87 -17.24
CA ALA A 456 -26.95 -39.35 -15.88
C ALA A 456 -26.24 -38.00 -15.68
N ILE A 457 -25.28 -37.66 -16.54
CA ILE A 457 -24.49 -36.42 -16.47
C ILE A 457 -25.22 -35.25 -17.14
N LEU A 458 -25.90 -35.50 -18.27
CA LEU A 458 -26.53 -34.44 -19.08
C LEU A 458 -28.01 -34.21 -18.77
N LYS A 459 -28.68 -35.16 -18.12
CA LYS A 459 -30.11 -35.03 -17.82
C LYS A 459 -30.36 -33.80 -16.95
N THR A 460 -31.26 -32.93 -17.40
CA THR A 460 -31.72 -31.76 -16.63
C THR A 460 -32.99 -32.05 -15.82
N LYS A 461 -33.60 -33.22 -16.05
CA LYS A 461 -34.78 -33.72 -15.34
C LYS A 461 -34.54 -35.17 -14.93
N GLN A 462 -35.00 -35.52 -13.73
CA GLN A 462 -34.86 -36.87 -13.17
C GLN A 462 -36.21 -37.58 -13.22
N SER A 463 -36.29 -38.65 -14.00
CA SER A 463 -37.44 -39.56 -14.01
C SER A 463 -37.15 -40.70 -13.04
N VAL A 464 -38.00 -40.85 -12.02
CA VAL A 464 -37.94 -41.97 -11.06
C VAL A 464 -39.17 -42.84 -11.27
N LEU A 465 -38.95 -44.13 -11.48
CA LEU A 465 -40.00 -45.12 -11.67
C LEU A 465 -40.31 -45.86 -10.38
N PHE A 466 -41.49 -46.47 -10.33
CA PHE A 466 -41.88 -47.42 -9.30
C PHE A 466 -42.13 -48.75 -9.99
N TRP A 467 -41.33 -49.75 -9.65
CA TRP A 467 -41.42 -51.08 -10.25
C TRP A 467 -41.90 -52.08 -9.21
N GLU A 468 -43.03 -52.73 -9.50
CA GLU A 468 -43.54 -53.86 -8.74
C GLU A 468 -43.09 -55.17 -9.40
N LYS A 469 -42.89 -56.24 -8.63
CA LYS A 469 -42.38 -57.53 -9.14
C LYS A 469 -43.20 -58.10 -10.32
N ASP A 470 -44.50 -57.87 -10.30
CA ASP A 470 -45.44 -58.36 -11.32
C ASP A 470 -45.59 -57.40 -12.52
N SER A 471 -44.96 -56.22 -12.47
CA SER A 471 -44.96 -55.27 -13.59
C SER A 471 -44.14 -55.78 -14.78
N SER A 472 -44.65 -55.53 -15.99
CA SER A 472 -43.91 -55.75 -17.23
C SER A 472 -42.82 -54.70 -17.37
N LEU A 473 -41.56 -55.14 -17.51
CA LEU A 473 -40.40 -54.27 -17.66
C LEU A 473 -39.54 -54.74 -18.84
N VAL A 474 -39.60 -53.99 -19.93
CA VAL A 474 -38.95 -54.35 -21.19
C VAL A 474 -37.95 -53.28 -21.60
N LEU A 475 -36.71 -53.66 -21.84
CA LEU A 475 -35.69 -52.79 -22.41
C LEU A 475 -35.77 -52.89 -23.94
N THR A 476 -36.11 -51.79 -24.60
CA THR A 476 -36.06 -51.64 -26.04
C THR A 476 -34.70 -51.08 -26.45
N ILE A 477 -34.04 -51.74 -27.41
CA ILE A 477 -32.68 -51.46 -27.87
C ILE A 477 -32.70 -51.19 -29.37
N ASP A 478 -32.10 -50.07 -29.79
CA ASP A 478 -31.81 -49.81 -31.21
C ASP A 478 -30.59 -50.64 -31.63
N PRO A 479 -30.68 -51.47 -32.70
CA PRO A 479 -29.55 -52.23 -33.23
C PRO A 479 -28.28 -51.40 -33.47
N LYS A 480 -28.43 -50.10 -33.78
CA LYS A 480 -27.31 -49.16 -33.96
C LYS A 480 -26.41 -49.06 -32.75
N ALA A 481 -26.92 -49.31 -31.54
CA ALA A 481 -26.11 -49.30 -30.31
C ALA A 481 -24.91 -50.27 -30.39
N PHE A 482 -25.04 -51.35 -31.17
CA PHE A 482 -23.97 -52.35 -31.36
C PHE A 482 -22.96 -51.94 -32.44
N GLU A 483 -23.25 -50.94 -33.25
CA GLU A 483 -22.40 -50.42 -34.31
C GLU A 483 -21.53 -49.25 -33.82
N VAL A 484 -21.91 -48.61 -32.70
CA VAL A 484 -21.16 -47.49 -32.11
C VAL A 484 -19.75 -47.94 -31.69
N HIS A 485 -18.74 -47.34 -32.32
CA HIS A 485 -17.32 -47.66 -32.13
C HIS A 485 -17.02 -49.16 -32.23
N CYS A 486 -17.73 -49.87 -33.10
CA CYS A 486 -17.54 -51.30 -33.32
C CYS A 486 -17.41 -51.57 -34.81
N ASP A 487 -16.30 -52.18 -35.23
CA ASP A 487 -16.15 -52.62 -36.62
C ASP A 487 -17.03 -53.85 -36.92
N THR A 488 -17.33 -54.06 -38.19
CA THR A 488 -18.21 -55.14 -38.65
C THR A 488 -17.67 -56.54 -38.37
N GLN A 489 -16.36 -56.69 -38.17
CA GLN A 489 -15.72 -57.97 -37.86
C GLN A 489 -15.82 -58.30 -36.36
N ASN A 490 -15.87 -57.28 -35.50
CA ASN A 490 -15.93 -57.40 -34.05
C ASN A 490 -17.33 -57.24 -33.47
N ILE A 491 -18.35 -56.94 -34.28
CA ILE A 491 -19.74 -56.77 -33.84
C ILE A 491 -20.31 -57.99 -33.09
N VAL A 492 -19.79 -59.18 -33.38
CA VAL A 492 -20.14 -60.43 -32.69
C VAL A 492 -19.63 -60.49 -31.24
N ASN A 493 -18.53 -59.80 -30.96
CA ASN A 493 -17.89 -59.71 -29.65
C ASN A 493 -18.39 -58.50 -28.85
N ASN A 494 -19.24 -57.66 -29.44
CA ASN A 494 -19.93 -56.60 -28.73
C ASN A 494 -21.09 -57.19 -27.90
N ALA A 495 -21.39 -56.55 -26.78
CA ALA A 495 -22.34 -57.04 -25.81
C ALA A 495 -23.17 -55.90 -25.21
N LEU A 496 -24.44 -56.17 -24.94
CA LEU A 496 -25.25 -55.34 -24.07
C LEU A 496 -24.66 -55.42 -22.67
N HIS A 497 -24.48 -54.28 -22.01
CA HIS A 497 -23.95 -54.20 -20.66
C HIS A 497 -24.92 -53.39 -19.80
N ILE A 498 -25.48 -54.05 -18.79
CA ILE A 498 -26.45 -53.47 -17.85
C ILE A 498 -25.81 -53.46 -16.47
N MET A 499 -25.81 -52.29 -15.83
CA MET A 499 -25.27 -52.09 -14.49
C MET A 499 -26.41 -51.68 -13.57
N LEU A 500 -26.56 -52.36 -12.44
CA LEU A 500 -27.52 -52.02 -11.41
C LEU A 500 -26.78 -51.54 -10.16
N LEU A 501 -27.01 -50.28 -9.80
CA LEU A 501 -26.44 -49.64 -8.62
C LEU A 501 -27.55 -49.29 -7.62
N ARG A 502 -27.21 -49.20 -6.35
CA ARG A 502 -28.11 -48.81 -5.25
C ARG A 502 -27.63 -47.51 -4.62
N ASP A 503 -28.56 -46.68 -4.18
CA ASP A 503 -28.28 -45.39 -3.55
C ASP A 503 -27.86 -45.51 -2.07
N THR A 504 -27.37 -46.69 -1.66
CA THR A 504 -26.58 -46.87 -0.45
C THR A 504 -25.12 -46.59 -0.80
N THR A 505 -24.53 -45.56 -0.18
CA THR A 505 -23.13 -45.23 -0.46
C THR A 505 -22.19 -46.15 0.31
N ILE A 506 -21.21 -46.71 -0.39
CA ILE A 506 -20.08 -47.46 0.20
C ILE A 506 -18.76 -46.74 -0.13
N VAL A 507 -17.75 -46.93 0.72
CA VAL A 507 -16.40 -46.38 0.52
C VAL A 507 -15.47 -47.48 0.02
N TYR A 508 -14.96 -47.34 -1.20
CA TYR A 508 -14.00 -48.30 -1.77
C TYR A 508 -13.16 -47.69 -2.92
N GLY A 509 -12.02 -48.35 -3.19
CA GLY A 509 -11.01 -47.91 -4.17
C GLY A 509 -9.98 -46.94 -3.57
N ASP A 510 -8.89 -46.72 -4.30
CA ASP A 510 -7.71 -45.97 -3.83
C ASP A 510 -8.01 -44.50 -3.48
N GLU A 511 -9.12 -43.95 -3.99
CA GLU A 511 -9.54 -42.57 -3.81
C GLU A 511 -10.40 -42.34 -2.55
N GLY A 512 -10.85 -43.39 -1.86
CA GLY A 512 -11.66 -43.26 -0.63
C GLY A 512 -12.98 -42.52 -0.79
N ARG A 513 -13.57 -42.48 -2.00
CA ARG A 513 -14.82 -41.75 -2.29
C ARG A 513 -16.05 -42.55 -1.86
N ASN A 514 -17.08 -41.85 -1.38
CA ASN A 514 -18.45 -42.38 -1.27
C ASN A 514 -18.99 -42.61 -2.69
N LYS A 515 -19.30 -43.87 -3.04
CA LYS A 515 -19.84 -44.26 -4.35
C LYS A 515 -21.14 -45.05 -4.14
N GLN A 516 -22.06 -44.98 -5.10
CA GLN A 516 -23.23 -45.87 -5.13
C GLN A 516 -22.76 -47.33 -5.16
N GLU A 517 -23.39 -48.17 -4.36
CA GLU A 517 -23.06 -49.59 -4.29
C GLU A 517 -23.44 -50.29 -5.58
N HIS A 518 -22.49 -51.00 -6.17
CA HIS A 518 -22.69 -51.75 -7.40
C HIS A 518 -23.26 -53.13 -7.09
N LEU A 519 -24.52 -53.37 -7.40
CA LEU A 519 -25.22 -54.61 -7.06
C LEU A 519 -24.98 -55.72 -8.10
N MET A 520 -24.96 -55.37 -9.39
CA MET A 520 -24.88 -56.36 -10.47
C MET A 520 -24.37 -55.73 -11.78
N ASP A 521 -23.57 -56.52 -12.51
CA ASP A 521 -23.36 -56.38 -13.95
C ASP A 521 -24.00 -57.55 -14.69
N TYR A 522 -24.77 -57.25 -15.73
CA TYR A 522 -25.31 -58.24 -16.65
C TYR A 522 -24.83 -57.95 -18.07
N THR A 523 -24.08 -58.89 -18.65
CA THR A 523 -23.49 -58.75 -19.99
C THR A 523 -24.01 -59.84 -20.91
N LEU A 524 -24.55 -59.46 -22.06
CA LEU A 524 -25.08 -60.40 -23.05
C LEU A 524 -24.52 -60.09 -24.43
N TYR A 525 -23.71 -61.02 -24.96
CA TYR A 525 -23.16 -60.89 -26.32
C TYR A 525 -24.26 -60.83 -27.36
N ARG A 526 -24.04 -60.07 -28.43
CA ARG A 526 -25.03 -59.80 -29.48
C ARG A 526 -25.76 -61.05 -29.96
N GLY A 527 -25.04 -62.14 -30.22
CA GLY A 527 -25.63 -63.40 -30.68
C GLY A 527 -26.63 -64.00 -29.69
N SER A 528 -26.29 -64.02 -28.41
CA SER A 528 -27.15 -64.52 -27.32
C SER A 528 -28.34 -63.59 -27.06
N LEU A 529 -28.12 -62.27 -27.18
CA LEU A 529 -29.17 -61.27 -27.04
C LEU A 529 -30.26 -61.48 -28.09
N LEU A 530 -29.89 -61.63 -29.36
CA LEU A 530 -30.85 -61.85 -30.45
C LEU A 530 -31.76 -63.06 -30.23
N GLY A 531 -31.21 -64.15 -29.67
CA GLY A 531 -32.01 -65.33 -29.32
C GLY A 531 -32.95 -65.14 -28.13
N SER A 532 -32.77 -64.06 -27.37
CA SER A 532 -33.50 -63.75 -26.13
C SER A 532 -34.39 -62.51 -26.26
N THR A 533 -34.52 -61.94 -27.47
CA THR A 533 -35.28 -60.71 -27.74
C THR A 533 -36.41 -60.92 -28.73
N THR A 534 -37.52 -60.21 -28.55
CA THR A 534 -38.54 -60.04 -29.59
C THR A 534 -38.20 -58.86 -30.49
N HIS A 535 -38.56 -58.94 -31.77
CA HIS A 535 -38.22 -57.91 -32.76
C HIS A 535 -39.49 -57.18 -33.18
N ILE A 536 -39.63 -55.91 -32.76
CA ILE A 536 -40.82 -55.10 -33.04
C ILE A 536 -40.37 -53.79 -33.69
N ASN A 537 -40.90 -53.50 -34.88
CA ASN A 537 -40.60 -52.28 -35.64
C ASN A 537 -39.08 -52.01 -35.82
N GLY A 538 -38.29 -53.07 -35.97
CA GLY A 538 -36.83 -52.97 -36.16
C GLY A 538 -36.02 -52.80 -34.87
N LEU A 539 -36.66 -52.70 -33.71
CA LEU A 539 -36.01 -52.63 -32.40
C LEU A 539 -36.01 -54.00 -31.71
N TRP A 540 -35.04 -54.22 -30.82
CA TRP A 540 -34.95 -55.43 -30.00
C TRP A 540 -35.57 -55.18 -28.64
N GLU A 541 -36.50 -56.04 -28.23
CA GLU A 541 -37.16 -55.97 -26.93
C GLU A 541 -36.66 -57.10 -26.03
N PHE A 542 -36.09 -56.73 -24.90
CA PHE A 542 -35.48 -57.61 -23.91
C PHE A 542 -36.26 -57.56 -22.59
N ASP A 543 -36.72 -58.70 -22.08
CA ASP A 543 -37.41 -58.78 -20.77
C ASP A 543 -36.41 -58.56 -19.62
N LEU A 544 -36.20 -57.29 -19.28
CA LEU A 544 -35.36 -56.89 -18.16
C LEU A 544 -35.98 -57.26 -16.82
N GLY A 545 -37.32 -57.33 -16.75
CA GLY A 545 -38.06 -57.73 -15.55
C GLY A 545 -37.67 -59.12 -15.07
N ALA A 546 -37.38 -60.07 -15.97
CA ALA A 546 -36.92 -61.40 -15.60
C ALA A 546 -35.61 -61.37 -14.78
N ILE A 547 -34.67 -60.52 -15.17
CA ILE A 547 -33.39 -60.35 -14.47
C ILE A 547 -33.60 -59.66 -13.12
N LEU A 548 -34.38 -58.57 -13.08
CA LEU A 548 -34.63 -57.86 -11.82
C LEU A 548 -35.41 -58.73 -10.82
N ARG A 549 -36.37 -59.55 -11.27
CA ARG A 549 -37.06 -60.52 -10.41
C ARG A 549 -36.08 -61.52 -9.81
N HIS A 550 -35.18 -62.08 -10.63
CA HIS A 550 -34.17 -63.03 -10.17
C HIS A 550 -33.25 -62.42 -9.08
N HIS A 551 -32.93 -61.13 -9.21
CA HIS A 551 -32.09 -60.40 -8.27
C HIS A 551 -32.85 -59.52 -7.28
N SER A 552 -34.16 -59.75 -7.09
CA SER A 552 -34.99 -58.90 -6.24
C SER A 552 -34.57 -58.87 -4.77
N HIS A 553 -33.85 -59.90 -4.30
CA HIS A 553 -33.25 -59.94 -2.96
C HIS A 553 -32.14 -58.92 -2.72
N LEU A 554 -31.60 -58.30 -3.78
CA LEU A 554 -30.60 -57.22 -3.69
C LEU A 554 -31.25 -55.84 -3.52
N LEU A 555 -32.55 -55.73 -3.80
CA LEU A 555 -33.32 -54.50 -3.73
C LEU A 555 -33.84 -54.32 -2.30
N ILE A 556 -33.87 -53.08 -1.81
CA ILE A 556 -34.35 -52.72 -0.48
C ILE A 556 -35.54 -51.77 -0.64
N ASP A 557 -36.59 -52.01 0.14
CA ASP A 557 -37.77 -51.15 0.22
C ASP A 557 -37.36 -49.71 0.56
N ASP A 558 -37.99 -48.73 -0.10
CA ASP A 558 -37.70 -47.29 0.05
C ASP A 558 -36.25 -46.87 -0.28
N VAL A 559 -35.44 -47.74 -0.90
CA VAL A 559 -34.10 -47.39 -1.40
C VAL A 559 -34.11 -47.27 -2.92
N ARG A 560 -33.61 -46.14 -3.40
CA ARG A 560 -33.52 -45.85 -4.83
C ARG A 560 -32.43 -46.71 -5.48
N ASN A 561 -32.74 -47.19 -6.68
CA ASN A 561 -31.81 -47.92 -7.54
C ASN A 561 -31.56 -47.13 -8.82
N ASN A 562 -30.39 -47.36 -9.40
CA ASN A 562 -29.89 -46.69 -10.57
C ASN A 562 -29.47 -47.73 -11.61
N LEU A 563 -30.22 -47.79 -12.71
CA LEU A 563 -29.99 -48.72 -13.80
C LEU A 563 -29.27 -47.98 -14.93
N PHE A 564 -28.10 -48.47 -15.33
CA PHE A 564 -27.38 -47.98 -16.50
C PHE A 564 -27.32 -49.03 -17.60
N VAL A 565 -27.40 -48.57 -18.85
CA VAL A 565 -27.35 -49.42 -20.04
C VAL A 565 -26.34 -48.84 -21.03
N THR A 566 -25.49 -49.69 -21.57
CA THR A 566 -24.53 -49.36 -22.63
C THR A 566 -24.16 -50.62 -23.42
N THR A 567 -23.25 -50.51 -24.37
CA THR A 567 -22.58 -51.65 -25.00
C THR A 567 -21.12 -51.71 -24.56
N LYS A 568 -20.51 -52.90 -24.69
CA LYS A 568 -19.10 -53.12 -24.36
C LYS A 568 -18.19 -52.12 -25.06
N THR A 569 -18.35 -51.91 -26.37
CA THR A 569 -17.50 -50.99 -27.15
C THR A 569 -17.68 -49.53 -26.75
N MET A 570 -18.92 -49.10 -26.49
CA MET A 570 -19.20 -47.75 -25.98
C MET A 570 -18.54 -47.51 -24.61
N ARG A 571 -18.61 -48.51 -23.71
CA ARG A 571 -17.97 -48.44 -22.40
C ARG A 571 -16.45 -48.35 -22.50
N GLU A 572 -15.83 -49.18 -23.35
CA GLU A 572 -14.38 -49.15 -23.59
C GLU A 572 -13.91 -47.83 -24.19
N TYR A 573 -14.68 -47.25 -25.11
CA TYR A 573 -14.39 -45.94 -25.69
C TYR A 573 -14.40 -44.83 -24.64
N HIS A 574 -15.42 -44.81 -23.77
CA HIS A 574 -15.51 -43.83 -22.68
C HIS A 574 -14.24 -43.84 -21.80
N TYR A 575 -13.80 -45.01 -21.34
CA TYR A 575 -12.58 -45.12 -20.53
C TYR A 575 -11.31 -44.75 -21.31
N THR A 576 -11.23 -45.11 -22.59
CA THR A 576 -10.13 -44.67 -23.46
C THR A 576 -10.09 -43.15 -23.59
N LYS A 577 -11.25 -42.49 -23.66
CA LYS A 577 -11.35 -41.03 -23.70
C LYS A 577 -10.91 -40.40 -22.36
N GLN A 578 -11.32 -40.96 -21.22
CA GLN A 578 -10.85 -40.52 -19.90
C GLN A 578 -9.33 -40.60 -19.75
N GLN A 579 -8.70 -41.64 -20.33
CA GLN A 579 -7.24 -41.77 -20.30
C GLN A 579 -6.53 -40.73 -21.18
N LYS A 580 -7.12 -40.36 -22.32
CA LYS A 580 -6.48 -39.48 -23.32
C LYS A 580 -6.79 -38.00 -23.13
N ASN A 581 -7.81 -37.64 -22.36
CA ASN A 581 -8.24 -36.25 -22.21
C ASN A 581 -8.63 -35.95 -20.75
N ALA A 582 -7.80 -35.16 -20.07
CA ALA A 582 -8.00 -34.78 -18.68
C ALA A 582 -9.27 -33.92 -18.45
N PHE A 583 -9.61 -33.04 -19.39
CA PHE A 583 -10.83 -32.23 -19.32
C PHE A 583 -12.08 -33.10 -19.44
N TYR A 584 -12.05 -34.12 -20.29
CA TYR A 584 -13.13 -35.12 -20.36
C TYR A 584 -13.20 -35.95 -19.07
N HIS A 585 -12.06 -36.44 -18.58
CA HIS A 585 -12.00 -37.25 -17.37
C HIS A 585 -12.66 -36.56 -16.17
N ILE A 586 -12.25 -35.33 -15.87
CA ILE A 586 -12.74 -34.62 -14.69
C ILE A 586 -14.24 -34.31 -14.76
N GLN A 587 -14.77 -34.09 -15.97
CA GLN A 587 -16.20 -33.80 -16.20
C GLN A 587 -17.05 -35.05 -16.36
N ALA A 588 -16.45 -36.20 -16.67
CA ALA A 588 -17.13 -37.49 -16.88
C ALA A 588 -16.66 -38.55 -15.87
N ILE A 589 -16.40 -38.14 -14.62
CA ILE A 589 -15.88 -39.03 -13.56
C ILE A 589 -16.92 -40.05 -13.08
N ASN A 590 -18.21 -39.74 -13.25
CA ASN A 590 -19.33 -40.63 -12.99
C ASN A 590 -19.73 -41.35 -14.29
N LEU A 591 -20.48 -42.45 -14.18
CA LEU A 591 -20.93 -43.22 -15.33
C LEU A 591 -21.79 -42.34 -16.27
N PRO A 592 -21.37 -42.11 -17.53
CA PRO A 592 -22.07 -41.21 -18.45
C PRO A 592 -23.23 -41.89 -19.19
N PHE A 593 -23.43 -43.19 -18.97
CA PHE A 593 -24.28 -44.03 -19.80
C PHE A 593 -25.77 -43.76 -19.60
N ALA A 594 -26.57 -44.26 -20.54
CA ALA A 594 -28.02 -44.14 -20.52
C ALA A 594 -28.58 -44.73 -19.23
N ASN A 595 -29.32 -43.92 -18.47
CA ASN A 595 -29.70 -44.20 -17.10
C ASN A 595 -31.20 -44.01 -16.86
N ILE A 596 -31.73 -44.76 -15.90
CA ILE A 596 -32.99 -44.45 -15.21
C ILE A 596 -32.93 -44.89 -13.75
N GLU A 597 -33.69 -44.20 -12.91
CA GLU A 597 -33.78 -44.50 -11.48
C GLU A 597 -35.14 -45.09 -11.16
N PHE A 598 -35.19 -45.99 -10.18
CA PHE A 598 -36.44 -46.59 -9.74
C PHE A 598 -36.41 -47.03 -8.27
N TYR A 599 -37.58 -47.06 -7.65
CA TYR A 599 -37.85 -47.80 -6.41
C TYR A 599 -38.48 -49.15 -6.75
N ALA A 600 -38.06 -50.20 -6.05
CA ALA A 600 -38.77 -51.46 -6.06
C ALA A 600 -39.80 -51.43 -4.93
N ILE A 601 -41.07 -51.68 -5.27
CA ILE A 601 -42.18 -51.75 -4.31
C ILE A 601 -42.73 -53.18 -4.27
#